data_AF-A0A948ZGH1-F1
#
_entry.id   AF-A0A948ZGH1-F1
#
_cell.length_a   1.000
_cell.length_b   1.000
_cell.length_c   1.000
_cell.angle_alpha   90.00
_cell.angle_beta   90.00
_cell.angle_gamma   90.00
#
_symmetry.space_group_name_H-M   'P 1'
#
loop_
_entity.id
_entity.type
_entity.pdbx_description
1 polymer ?
#
loop_
_entity_poly.entity_id
_entity_poly.type
_entity_poly.pdbx_seq_one_letter_code
_entity_poly.pdbx_strand_id
1 'polypeptide(L)'
;MKPSLKKVLVPTLRVGTDCSRRSASAAGTDSAPEPLQSPAFSLNMRANGRGASEHIGSHAERGNQNIPLVPTLRVGAGAVIALFAIAVLLAAPAAGQTSNPLANTAAAWKPLAAEQIKAQAIACLETPKADAAVRARAEAIWRDLPATATEDDLLIRLAMTYALLDRNAAKLVELCSQPRGQLVLPSQDWLRAAAAPPLLVNNLRLLYARWLVDEALYDEALEQLSGLKPDDVAAPAALLFYQSVVCHALLNKDSGLKSIGELLQGAESSPRRYVVLARLMQEDLKGLQDDTLDHIARRMDDVRRRLDLGRAGKKVRDRQDGIIESLDKLIKKLEEQQQQQANMLQPGSPMPDSKIAGGKGPGKVDRKNIGSDSGWGNLPPKKREEAMQQIGRDFPSHYRDVIEQYFRRLAAEESE
;
A
#
# COMPACT_ATOMS: atom_id res chain seq x y z
N MET A 1 53.24 44.69 -19.20
CA MET A 1 53.57 43.50 -18.39
C MET A 1 52.29 42.97 -17.72
N LYS A 2 52.32 41.80 -17.06
CA LYS A 2 51.11 41.00 -16.71
C LYS A 2 50.22 41.64 -15.61
N PRO A 3 48.89 41.62 -15.74
CA PRO A 3 47.95 41.70 -14.60
C PRO A 3 47.59 40.31 -14.05
N SER A 4 47.02 40.25 -12.84
CA SER A 4 46.85 39.01 -12.06
C SER A 4 45.59 38.20 -12.39
N LEU A 5 45.74 36.88 -12.52
CA LEU A 5 44.65 35.91 -12.57
C LEU A 5 44.14 35.57 -11.15
N LYS A 6 42.94 36.03 -10.79
CA LYS A 6 42.19 35.47 -9.65
C LYS A 6 41.54 34.15 -10.08
N LYS A 7 42.00 33.02 -9.51
CA LYS A 7 41.29 31.73 -9.67
C LYS A 7 39.99 31.79 -8.86
N VAL A 8 38.84 31.63 -9.53
CA VAL A 8 37.57 31.32 -8.86
C VAL A 8 37.54 29.81 -8.61
N LEU A 9 37.35 29.41 -7.36
CA LEU A 9 37.28 28.00 -6.97
C LEU A 9 35.84 27.50 -7.08
N VAL A 10 35.60 26.45 -7.87
CA VAL A 10 34.30 25.78 -7.95
C VAL A 10 34.21 24.76 -6.81
N PRO A 11 33.14 24.73 -6.00
CA PRO A 11 33.01 23.78 -4.91
C PRO A 11 32.65 22.38 -5.44
N THR A 12 33.58 21.43 -5.32
CA THR A 12 33.30 20.01 -5.61
C THR A 12 32.52 19.39 -4.46
N LEU A 13 31.28 18.95 -4.72
CA LEU A 13 30.51 18.15 -3.76
C LEU A 13 31.17 16.78 -3.56
N ARG A 14 31.84 16.59 -2.41
CA ARG A 14 32.32 15.26 -1.98
C ARG A 14 31.19 14.51 -1.29
N VAL A 15 30.87 13.33 -1.81
CA VAL A 15 30.09 12.32 -1.09
C VAL A 15 30.92 11.85 0.10
N GLY A 16 30.35 11.89 1.31
CA GLY A 16 31.02 11.48 2.54
C GLY A 16 30.63 10.08 2.97
N THR A 17 31.53 9.11 2.80
CA THR A 17 31.41 7.76 3.36
C THR A 17 32.66 7.42 4.17
N ASP A 18 32.59 7.62 5.49
CA ASP A 18 33.15 6.72 6.52
C ASP A 18 33.02 7.35 7.91
N CYS A 19 32.51 6.58 8.88
CA CYS A 19 32.52 6.96 10.29
C CYS A 19 32.55 5.72 11.17
N SER A 20 33.76 5.20 11.48
CA SER A 20 33.92 4.09 12.43
C SER A 20 35.32 3.99 13.04
N ARG A 21 35.54 4.67 14.18
CA ARG A 21 36.45 4.17 15.23
C ARG A 21 36.13 4.79 16.60
N ARG A 22 36.11 3.95 17.65
CA ARG A 22 36.05 4.39 19.06
C ARG A 22 37.43 4.77 19.58
N SER A 23 37.48 5.73 20.50
CA SER A 23 38.34 5.71 21.70
C SER A 23 37.71 6.61 22.78
N ALA A 24 38.16 6.53 24.03
CA ALA A 24 37.44 7.08 25.20
C ALA A 24 38.40 7.62 26.27
N SER A 25 37.84 8.29 27.31
CA SER A 25 38.44 8.81 28.57
C SER A 25 38.16 10.32 28.74
N ALA A 26 37.86 10.91 29.92
CA ALA A 26 37.30 10.40 31.19
C ALA A 26 36.90 11.60 32.11
N ALA A 27 36.15 11.32 33.19
CA ALA A 27 35.74 12.24 34.28
C ALA A 27 34.77 13.40 33.92
N GLY A 28 33.83 13.80 34.80
CA GLY A 28 33.44 13.25 36.11
C GLY A 28 32.21 13.98 36.70
N THR A 29 31.66 13.44 37.81
CA THR A 29 30.84 14.09 38.90
C THR A 29 30.07 15.40 38.61
N ASP A 30 28.80 15.58 39.00
CA ASP A 30 28.05 14.98 40.13
C ASP A 30 26.52 15.21 40.02
N SER A 31 25.74 14.58 40.92
CA SER A 31 24.37 14.90 41.34
C SER A 31 23.20 14.75 40.33
N ALA A 32 22.07 14.22 40.83
CA ALA A 32 20.76 14.18 40.17
C ALA A 32 19.76 15.09 40.93
N PRO A 33 18.61 15.43 40.33
CA PRO A 33 17.43 14.55 40.54
C PRO A 33 16.57 14.31 39.28
N GLU A 34 15.63 13.36 39.40
CA GLU A 34 14.56 13.08 38.44
C GLU A 34 13.54 14.25 38.39
N PRO A 35 12.74 14.42 37.31
CA PRO A 35 11.42 13.76 37.34
C PRO A 35 10.78 13.38 35.96
N LEU A 36 9.67 12.64 36.08
CA LEU A 36 8.57 12.46 35.11
C LEU A 36 8.82 11.67 33.80
N GLN A 37 8.18 10.50 33.73
CA GLN A 37 8.13 9.61 32.57
C GLN A 37 6.94 9.93 31.66
N SER A 38 7.14 9.86 30.33
CA SER A 38 6.11 9.63 29.32
C SER A 38 6.73 9.07 28.03
N PRO A 39 6.00 8.30 27.21
CA PRO A 39 6.61 7.18 26.48
C PRO A 39 7.24 7.52 25.13
N ALA A 40 8.44 7.01 24.89
CA ALA A 40 9.07 6.96 23.58
C ALA A 40 8.54 5.77 22.76
N PHE A 41 7.83 6.04 21.66
CA PHE A 41 7.33 5.02 20.72
C PHE A 41 8.48 4.44 19.86
N SER A 42 9.12 3.37 20.35
CA SER A 42 10.18 2.66 19.63
C SER A 42 9.65 1.41 18.92
N LEU A 43 9.19 1.58 17.68
CA LEU A 43 8.67 0.48 16.84
C LEU A 43 9.82 -0.36 16.24
N ASN A 44 10.39 -1.24 17.04
CA ASN A 44 11.49 -2.11 16.63
C ASN A 44 10.95 -3.46 16.10
N MET A 45 10.95 -3.65 14.77
CA MET A 45 10.22 -4.74 14.11
C MET A 45 10.95 -6.10 14.28
N ARG A 46 10.52 -6.89 15.27
CA ARG A 46 11.15 -8.17 15.63
C ARG A 46 10.64 -9.31 14.75
N ALA A 47 11.39 -9.66 13.70
CA ALA A 47 11.17 -10.89 12.94
C ALA A 47 11.30 -12.12 13.86
N ASN A 48 10.35 -13.06 13.75
CA ASN A 48 10.28 -14.25 14.61
C ASN A 48 10.17 -15.51 13.74
N GLY A 49 11.32 -15.99 13.26
CA GLY A 49 11.40 -17.27 12.55
C GLY A 49 11.46 -18.43 13.53
N ARG A 50 10.61 -19.45 13.32
CA ARG A 50 10.80 -20.79 13.86
C ARG A 50 10.90 -21.77 12.70
N GLY A 51 12.00 -22.52 12.65
CA GLY A 51 12.10 -23.67 11.75
C GLY A 51 11.47 -24.90 12.38
N ALA A 52 10.94 -25.77 11.54
CA ALA A 52 10.84 -27.20 11.79
C ALA A 52 11.53 -27.89 10.61
N SER A 53 12.37 -28.88 10.90
CA SER A 53 13.12 -29.64 9.90
C SER A 53 12.75 -31.09 10.05
N GLU A 54 12.36 -31.75 8.96
CA GLU A 54 12.31 -33.20 8.91
C GLU A 54 12.69 -33.70 7.51
N HIS A 55 13.29 -34.89 7.49
CA HIS A 55 13.86 -35.54 6.31
C HIS A 55 12.92 -36.63 5.78
N ILE A 56 13.43 -37.50 4.88
CA ILE A 56 12.73 -38.66 4.28
C ILE A 56 11.77 -38.25 3.15
N GLY A 57 11.77 -38.89 1.98
CA GLY A 57 12.69 -39.94 1.51
C GLY A 57 12.41 -40.30 0.04
N SER A 58 13.43 -40.76 -0.68
CA SER A 58 13.27 -41.24 -2.06
C SER A 58 12.73 -42.67 -2.07
N HIS A 59 11.68 -42.94 -2.86
CA HIS A 59 11.40 -44.26 -3.37
C HIS A 59 10.76 -44.18 -4.76
N ALA A 60 11.32 -44.94 -5.70
CA ALA A 60 10.68 -45.32 -6.96
C ALA A 60 10.04 -46.71 -6.82
N GLU A 61 9.14 -47.06 -7.74
CA GLU A 61 8.78 -48.40 -8.31
C GLU A 61 7.29 -48.38 -8.76
N ARG A 62 6.73 -49.31 -9.56
CA ARG A 62 7.12 -49.91 -10.86
C ARG A 62 5.96 -50.82 -11.34
N GLY A 63 5.33 -50.53 -12.48
CA GLY A 63 4.27 -51.40 -13.08
C GLY A 63 2.88 -51.29 -12.43
N ASN A 64 1.80 -51.92 -12.95
CA ASN A 64 1.73 -52.93 -14.01
C ASN A 64 0.30 -53.04 -14.65
N GLN A 65 0.20 -53.67 -15.82
CA GLN A 65 -0.97 -54.40 -16.39
C GLN A 65 -2.29 -53.68 -16.85
N ASN A 66 -2.39 -53.54 -18.18
CA ASN A 66 -3.32 -54.27 -19.07
C ASN A 66 -4.87 -54.08 -19.03
N ILE A 67 -5.35 -53.36 -20.06
CA ILE A 67 -6.42 -53.75 -21.04
C ILE A 67 -6.60 -55.29 -21.24
N PRO A 68 -7.76 -55.84 -21.70
CA PRO A 68 -8.60 -55.29 -22.80
C PRO A 68 -10.14 -55.53 -22.74
N LEU A 69 -10.92 -54.91 -23.65
CA LEU A 69 -11.68 -55.58 -24.75
C LEU A 69 -12.72 -54.68 -25.49
N VAL A 70 -12.78 -54.86 -26.81
CA VAL A 70 -13.80 -54.40 -27.78
C VAL A 70 -14.99 -55.39 -27.81
N PRO A 71 -16.18 -55.17 -28.47
CA PRO A 71 -16.42 -54.59 -29.82
C PRO A 71 -17.60 -53.55 -29.81
N THR A 72 -18.43 -53.23 -30.83
CA THR A 72 -18.77 -53.84 -32.14
C THR A 72 -19.52 -52.88 -33.10
N LEU A 73 -19.17 -52.88 -34.41
CA LEU A 73 -20.04 -52.60 -35.59
C LEU A 73 -20.73 -51.19 -35.72
N ARG A 74 -21.22 -50.69 -36.89
CA ARG A 74 -21.24 -51.18 -38.29
C ARG A 74 -21.27 -50.02 -39.33
N VAL A 75 -20.53 -50.20 -40.44
CA VAL A 75 -20.71 -49.71 -41.84
C VAL A 75 -21.49 -48.39 -42.13
N GLY A 76 -20.82 -47.49 -42.87
CA GLY A 76 -21.41 -46.58 -43.85
C GLY A 76 -20.37 -46.25 -44.94
N ALA A 77 -20.70 -46.44 -46.22
CA ALA A 77 -19.72 -46.34 -47.32
C ALA A 77 -19.93 -45.10 -48.19
N GLY A 78 -18.84 -44.43 -48.56
CA GLY A 78 -18.81 -43.31 -49.50
C GLY A 78 -17.37 -42.97 -49.88
N ALA A 79 -17.02 -43.12 -51.16
CA ALA A 79 -15.65 -43.01 -51.63
C ALA A 79 -15.34 -41.62 -52.20
N VAL A 80 -14.19 -41.05 -51.82
CA VAL A 80 -13.54 -39.93 -52.51
C VAL A 80 -12.05 -40.26 -52.68
N ILE A 81 -11.46 -39.77 -53.77
CA ILE A 81 -10.19 -40.25 -54.34
C ILE A 81 -8.96 -39.65 -53.63
N ALA A 82 -7.86 -40.40 -53.65
CA ALA A 82 -6.61 -40.08 -52.98
C ALA A 82 -5.84 -38.89 -53.58
N LEU A 83 -5.09 -38.20 -52.73
CA LEU A 83 -3.67 -37.93 -52.98
C LEU A 83 -2.92 -37.83 -51.63
N PHE A 84 -1.91 -38.68 -51.41
CA PHE A 84 -1.11 -38.69 -50.18
C PHE A 84 0.27 -38.10 -50.44
N ALA A 85 0.50 -36.86 -50.02
CA ALA A 85 1.81 -36.22 -50.06
C ALA A 85 2.41 -36.16 -48.65
N ILE A 86 3.38 -37.03 -48.37
CA ILE A 86 4.01 -37.13 -47.04
C ILE A 86 5.06 -36.02 -46.90
N ALA A 87 4.66 -34.89 -46.32
CA ALA A 87 5.57 -33.84 -45.89
C ALA A 87 6.11 -34.15 -44.48
N VAL A 88 7.40 -34.46 -44.38
CA VAL A 88 8.07 -34.68 -43.07
C VAL A 88 8.29 -33.32 -42.40
N LEU A 89 7.42 -32.98 -41.45
CA LEU A 89 7.55 -31.76 -40.67
C LEU A 89 8.38 -32.02 -39.41
N LEU A 90 9.53 -31.36 -39.28
CA LEU A 90 10.38 -31.46 -38.09
C LEU A 90 9.69 -30.78 -36.89
N ALA A 91 9.34 -31.58 -35.88
CA ALA A 91 8.82 -31.09 -34.62
C ALA A 91 9.94 -30.47 -33.77
N ALA A 92 10.14 -29.16 -33.92
CA ALA A 92 10.91 -28.37 -32.96
C ALA A 92 10.18 -28.33 -31.59
N PRO A 93 10.88 -28.40 -30.45
CA PRO A 93 10.23 -28.35 -29.15
C PRO A 93 9.61 -26.96 -28.92
N ALA A 94 8.31 -26.93 -28.69
CA ALA A 94 7.59 -25.70 -28.35
C ALA A 94 8.02 -25.21 -26.96
N ALA A 95 8.98 -24.28 -26.92
CA ALA A 95 9.27 -23.52 -25.71
C ALA A 95 8.00 -22.76 -25.31
N GLY A 96 7.46 -23.06 -24.12
CA GLY A 96 6.21 -22.51 -23.63
C GLY A 96 6.30 -21.01 -23.38
N GLN A 97 6.04 -20.20 -24.41
CA GLN A 97 5.89 -18.77 -24.26
C GLN A 97 4.64 -18.47 -23.44
N THR A 98 4.85 -17.95 -22.23
CA THR A 98 3.80 -17.31 -21.44
C THR A 98 3.43 -16.00 -22.15
N SER A 99 2.43 -16.07 -23.02
CA SER A 99 1.92 -14.94 -23.81
C SER A 99 1.25 -13.90 -22.90
N ASN A 100 2.08 -13.05 -22.30
CA ASN A 100 1.64 -11.86 -21.58
C ASN A 100 0.80 -10.99 -22.54
N PRO A 101 -0.52 -10.79 -22.32
CA PRO A 101 -1.40 -10.21 -23.33
C PRO A 101 -1.07 -8.76 -23.69
N LEU A 102 -0.27 -8.06 -22.87
CA LEU A 102 0.25 -6.72 -23.14
C LEU A 102 1.47 -6.71 -24.10
N ALA A 103 2.16 -7.84 -24.30
CA ALA A 103 3.39 -7.89 -25.11
C ALA A 103 3.15 -7.71 -26.62
N ASN A 104 1.91 -7.93 -27.09
CA ASN A 104 1.54 -7.81 -28.50
C ASN A 104 1.03 -6.40 -28.87
N THR A 105 1.01 -5.45 -27.93
CA THR A 105 0.68 -4.04 -28.20
C THR A 105 1.94 -3.20 -28.10
N ALA A 106 2.51 -2.81 -29.25
CA ALA A 106 3.64 -1.90 -29.29
C ALA A 106 3.30 -0.59 -28.58
N ALA A 107 4.22 -0.09 -27.75
CA ALA A 107 4.01 1.12 -26.96
C ALA A 107 3.58 2.31 -27.84
N ALA A 108 2.45 2.91 -27.49
CA ALA A 108 1.92 4.11 -28.15
C ALA A 108 2.83 5.35 -27.99
N TRP A 109 3.77 5.29 -27.05
CA TRP A 109 4.77 6.31 -26.75
C TRP A 109 6.17 5.70 -26.78
N LYS A 110 7.20 6.53 -26.99
CA LYS A 110 8.61 6.13 -26.87
C LYS A 110 9.42 7.27 -26.24
N PRO A 111 10.45 6.98 -25.42
CA PRO A 111 11.36 8.01 -24.95
C PRO A 111 12.10 8.66 -26.13
N LEU A 112 12.16 9.99 -26.16
CA LEU A 112 12.94 10.74 -27.14
C LEU A 112 14.44 10.47 -26.95
N ALA A 113 15.21 10.55 -28.03
CA ALA A 113 16.65 10.34 -27.92
C ALA A 113 17.31 11.47 -27.10
N ALA A 114 18.27 11.12 -26.25
CA ALA A 114 18.93 12.07 -25.35
C ALA A 114 19.54 13.28 -26.08
N GLU A 115 20.14 13.07 -27.26
CA GLU A 115 20.67 14.15 -28.10
C GLU A 115 19.58 15.04 -28.73
N GLN A 116 18.36 14.51 -28.98
CA GLN A 116 17.23 15.33 -29.44
C GLN A 116 16.72 16.23 -28.30
N ILE A 117 16.58 15.69 -27.09
CA ILE A 117 16.19 16.45 -25.90
C ILE A 117 17.24 17.54 -25.60
N LYS A 118 18.52 17.21 -25.68
CA LYS A 118 19.64 18.15 -25.55
C LYS A 118 19.63 19.23 -26.64
N ALA A 119 19.37 18.88 -27.90
CA ALA A 119 19.23 19.86 -28.98
C ALA A 119 18.06 20.83 -28.73
N GLN A 120 16.91 20.33 -28.26
CA GLN A 120 15.77 21.16 -27.85
C GLN A 120 16.10 22.05 -26.64
N ALA A 121 16.84 21.53 -25.66
CA ALA A 121 17.29 22.26 -24.48
C ALA A 121 18.28 23.39 -24.82
N ILE A 122 19.18 23.19 -25.78
CA ILE A 122 20.07 24.24 -26.26
C ILE A 122 19.32 25.23 -27.16
N ALA A 123 18.40 24.79 -28.01
CA ALA A 123 17.61 25.67 -28.87
C ALA A 123 16.73 26.67 -28.08
N CYS A 124 16.32 26.36 -26.85
CA CYS A 124 15.59 27.33 -25.99
C CYS A 124 16.45 28.54 -25.55
N LEU A 125 17.78 28.44 -25.70
CA LEU A 125 18.75 29.49 -25.40
C LEU A 125 18.92 30.48 -26.56
N GLU A 126 18.27 30.27 -27.71
CA GLU A 126 18.23 31.22 -28.81
C GLU A 126 17.19 32.34 -28.57
N THR A 127 17.26 32.92 -27.37
CA THR A 127 16.42 34.03 -26.92
C THR A 127 17.27 35.17 -26.37
N PRO A 128 16.78 36.43 -26.38
CA PRO A 128 17.52 37.59 -25.85
C PRO A 128 17.83 37.53 -24.34
N LYS A 129 17.22 36.58 -23.59
CA LYS A 129 17.50 36.34 -22.17
C LYS A 129 18.81 35.58 -21.93
N ALA A 130 19.31 34.84 -22.92
CA ALA A 130 20.53 34.06 -22.80
C ALA A 130 21.75 34.88 -23.25
N ASP A 131 22.58 35.30 -22.30
CA ASP A 131 23.92 35.81 -22.60
C ASP A 131 24.91 34.65 -22.88
N ALA A 132 26.16 34.98 -23.20
CA ALA A 132 27.21 33.99 -23.47
C ALA A 132 27.58 33.15 -22.24
N ALA A 133 27.42 33.67 -21.01
CA ALA A 133 27.68 32.93 -19.78
C ALA A 133 26.52 31.97 -19.44
N VAL A 134 25.28 32.33 -19.76
CA VAL A 134 24.11 31.44 -19.69
C VAL A 134 24.27 30.27 -20.67
N ARG A 135 24.63 30.53 -21.94
CA ARG A 135 24.90 29.46 -22.91
C ARG A 135 26.03 28.53 -22.45
N ALA A 136 27.17 29.07 -22.03
CA ALA A 136 28.30 28.26 -21.54
C ALA A 136 27.98 27.43 -20.27
N ARG A 137 27.07 27.90 -19.41
CA ARG A 137 26.57 27.14 -18.25
C ARG A 137 25.62 26.01 -18.69
N ALA A 138 24.72 26.26 -19.63
CA ALA A 138 23.84 25.24 -20.18
C ALA A 138 24.62 24.15 -20.91
N GLU A 139 25.61 24.51 -21.74
CA GLU A 139 26.53 23.56 -22.35
C GLU A 139 27.24 22.68 -21.31
N ALA A 140 27.64 23.23 -20.16
CA ALA A 140 28.24 22.45 -19.08
C ALA A 140 27.24 21.43 -18.47
N ILE A 141 25.97 21.80 -18.28
CA ILE A 141 24.91 20.88 -17.82
C ILE A 141 24.73 19.68 -18.78
N TRP A 142 24.92 19.88 -20.08
CA TRP A 142 24.77 18.86 -21.12
C TRP A 142 26.08 18.20 -21.59
N ARG A 143 27.24 18.63 -21.07
CA ARG A 143 28.56 18.06 -21.41
C ARG A 143 28.75 16.69 -20.77
N ASP A 144 28.51 16.61 -19.47
CA ASP A 144 28.80 15.41 -18.65
C ASP A 144 27.56 14.50 -18.59
N LEU A 145 26.96 14.22 -19.75
CA LEU A 145 25.80 13.33 -19.90
C LEU A 145 26.30 11.89 -20.11
N PRO A 146 26.04 10.93 -19.20
CA PRO A 146 26.52 9.57 -19.37
C PRO A 146 25.77 8.87 -20.51
N ALA A 147 26.44 7.93 -21.19
CA ALA A 147 25.81 7.09 -22.22
C ALA A 147 24.66 6.21 -21.66
N THR A 148 24.60 6.03 -20.35
CA THR A 148 23.53 5.34 -19.61
C THR A 148 22.56 6.32 -18.92
N ALA A 149 22.44 7.56 -19.42
CA ALA A 149 21.53 8.55 -18.85
C ALA A 149 20.08 8.06 -18.85
N THR A 150 19.42 8.20 -17.71
CA THR A 150 18.01 7.87 -17.54
C THR A 150 17.12 9.04 -17.93
N GLU A 151 15.82 8.79 -18.11
CA GLU A 151 14.84 9.85 -18.32
C GLU A 151 14.81 10.88 -17.17
N ASP A 152 15.11 10.46 -15.93
CA ASP A 152 15.26 11.35 -14.76
C ASP A 152 16.44 12.31 -14.94
N ASP A 153 17.59 11.83 -15.46
CA ASP A 153 18.77 12.67 -15.71
C ASP A 153 18.46 13.76 -16.75
N LEU A 154 17.68 13.40 -17.77
CA LEU A 154 17.25 14.31 -18.84
C LEU A 154 16.25 15.35 -18.32
N LEU A 155 15.29 14.91 -17.50
CA LEU A 155 14.32 15.77 -16.81
C LEU A 155 14.99 16.81 -15.90
N ILE A 156 15.96 16.37 -15.08
CA ILE A 156 16.71 17.24 -14.17
C ILE A 156 17.59 18.22 -14.96
N ARG A 157 18.30 17.77 -16.00
CA ARG A 157 19.15 18.65 -16.82
C ARG A 157 18.36 19.69 -17.62
N LEU A 158 17.17 19.33 -18.11
CA LEU A 158 16.22 20.30 -18.67
C LEU A 158 15.84 21.36 -17.64
N ALA A 159 15.38 20.94 -16.46
CA ALA A 159 14.96 21.87 -15.41
C ALA A 159 16.10 22.81 -14.97
N MET A 160 17.32 22.29 -14.78
CA MET A 160 18.52 23.08 -14.50
C MET A 160 18.88 24.04 -15.63
N THR A 161 18.65 23.67 -16.90
CA THR A 161 18.85 24.57 -18.05
C THR A 161 17.87 25.74 -18.00
N TYR A 162 16.59 25.47 -17.74
CA TYR A 162 15.55 26.49 -17.65
C TYR A 162 15.70 27.40 -16.42
N ALA A 163 16.26 26.89 -15.32
CA ALA A 163 16.65 27.69 -14.15
C ALA A 163 17.72 28.77 -14.45
N LEU A 164 18.45 28.67 -15.58
CA LEU A 164 19.35 29.73 -16.04
C LEU A 164 18.63 30.87 -16.78
N LEU A 165 17.42 30.62 -17.30
CA LEU A 165 16.63 31.59 -18.08
C LEU A 165 15.53 32.30 -17.28
N ASP A 166 14.99 31.65 -16.24
CA ASP A 166 13.84 32.16 -15.50
C ASP A 166 13.98 31.99 -13.97
N ARG A 167 13.63 33.06 -13.23
CA ARG A 167 13.76 33.11 -11.77
C ARG A 167 12.74 32.25 -11.03
N ASN A 168 11.58 31.99 -11.61
CA ASN A 168 10.58 31.11 -11.00
C ASN A 168 10.97 29.64 -11.25
N ALA A 169 11.48 29.32 -12.44
CA ALA A 169 12.09 28.02 -12.72
C ALA A 169 13.26 27.72 -11.76
N ALA A 170 14.14 28.71 -11.50
CA ALA A 170 15.24 28.55 -10.55
C ALA A 170 14.76 28.22 -9.13
N LYS A 171 13.79 28.97 -8.61
CA LYS A 171 13.16 28.73 -7.30
C LYS A 171 12.44 27.39 -7.23
N LEU A 172 11.83 26.93 -8.32
CA LEU A 172 11.14 25.65 -8.38
C LEU A 172 12.12 24.48 -8.33
N VAL A 173 13.26 24.57 -9.04
CA VAL A 173 14.33 23.58 -8.98
C VAL A 173 14.99 23.57 -7.59
N GLU A 174 15.18 24.73 -6.96
CA GLU A 174 15.65 24.85 -5.58
C GLU A 174 14.68 24.18 -4.59
N LEU A 175 13.36 24.47 -4.69
CA LEU A 175 12.32 23.83 -3.88
C LEU A 175 12.33 22.30 -4.06
N CYS A 176 12.37 21.81 -5.30
CA CYS A 176 12.37 20.38 -5.61
C CYS A 176 13.68 19.66 -5.20
N SER A 177 14.73 20.40 -4.81
CA SER A 177 16.00 19.84 -4.35
C SER A 177 16.07 19.58 -2.84
N GLN A 178 15.03 19.97 -2.08
CA GLN A 178 14.99 19.91 -0.62
C GLN A 178 13.73 19.19 -0.12
N PRO A 179 13.75 18.53 1.05
CA PRO A 179 12.52 18.12 1.73
C PRO A 179 11.64 19.33 2.08
N ARG A 180 10.33 19.15 2.15
CA ARG A 180 9.36 20.23 2.35
C ARG A 180 9.45 20.83 3.76
N GLY A 181 10.09 22.00 3.86
CA GLY A 181 10.20 22.75 5.10
C GLY A 181 8.93 23.51 5.56
N GLN A 182 7.81 23.47 4.82
CA GLN A 182 6.60 24.26 5.12
C GLN A 182 5.29 23.50 4.82
N LEU A 183 4.22 23.80 5.58
CA LEU A 183 2.89 23.20 5.36
C LEU A 183 2.16 23.79 4.15
N VAL A 184 2.30 25.09 3.92
CA VAL A 184 1.74 25.80 2.76
C VAL A 184 2.86 26.03 1.76
N LEU A 185 2.60 25.73 0.48
CA LEU A 185 3.56 25.91 -0.59
C LEU A 185 3.34 27.23 -1.34
N PRO A 186 4.39 27.85 -1.90
CA PRO A 186 4.23 28.97 -2.83
C PRO A 186 3.48 28.50 -4.09
N SER A 187 2.51 29.31 -4.56
CA SER A 187 1.79 29.03 -5.81
C SER A 187 2.76 28.87 -7.00
N GLN A 188 2.47 27.88 -7.84
CA GLN A 188 3.16 27.62 -9.09
C GLN A 188 2.22 27.82 -10.31
N ASP A 189 1.20 28.68 -10.20
CA ASP A 189 0.22 28.90 -11.28
C ASP A 189 0.85 29.44 -12.58
N TRP A 190 2.05 30.01 -12.50
CA TRP A 190 2.87 30.36 -13.66
C TRP A 190 3.23 29.15 -14.54
N LEU A 191 3.26 27.91 -14.00
CA LEU A 191 3.38 26.66 -14.75
C LEU A 191 2.12 26.34 -15.59
N ARG A 192 1.06 27.13 -15.48
CA ARG A 192 -0.14 27.03 -16.32
C ARG A 192 -0.39 28.29 -17.16
N ALA A 193 0.49 29.29 -17.06
CA ALA A 193 0.42 30.49 -17.88
C ALA A 193 1.04 30.24 -19.26
N ALA A 194 0.36 30.68 -20.33
CA ALA A 194 0.73 30.43 -21.74
C ALA A 194 1.98 31.20 -22.24
N ALA A 195 2.85 31.66 -21.35
CA ALA A 195 3.97 32.57 -21.65
C ALA A 195 5.33 31.88 -21.86
N ALA A 196 5.41 30.56 -21.69
CA ALA A 196 6.65 29.78 -21.80
C ALA A 196 6.48 28.57 -22.75
N PRO A 197 7.57 28.07 -23.38
CA PRO A 197 7.50 26.94 -24.32
C PRO A 197 6.85 25.69 -23.69
N PRO A 198 5.96 24.96 -24.40
CA PRO A 198 5.27 23.80 -23.82
C PRO A 198 6.23 22.74 -23.24
N LEU A 199 7.29 22.39 -23.98
CA LEU A 199 8.32 21.44 -23.51
C LEU A 199 9.02 21.89 -22.21
N LEU A 200 9.23 23.20 -22.01
CA LEU A 200 9.77 23.74 -20.75
C LEU A 200 8.77 23.49 -19.62
N VAL A 201 7.54 23.97 -19.83
CA VAL A 201 6.49 23.98 -18.81
C VAL A 201 6.13 22.56 -18.39
N ASN A 202 5.94 21.65 -19.34
CA ASN A 202 5.50 20.28 -19.09
C ASN A 202 6.55 19.47 -18.32
N ASN A 203 7.84 19.67 -18.60
CA ASN A 203 8.92 19.03 -17.83
C ASN A 203 9.09 19.65 -16.43
N LEU A 204 8.92 20.96 -16.25
CA LEU A 204 8.91 21.56 -14.90
C LEU A 204 7.69 21.11 -14.07
N ARG A 205 6.51 20.98 -14.70
CA ARG A 205 5.32 20.39 -14.08
C ARG A 205 5.55 18.94 -13.64
N LEU A 206 6.20 18.13 -14.48
CA LEU A 206 6.55 16.74 -14.15
C LEU A 206 7.56 16.65 -13.00
N LEU A 207 8.62 17.46 -13.00
CA LEU A 207 9.58 17.52 -11.90
C LEU A 207 8.91 17.91 -10.57
N TYR A 208 8.05 18.94 -10.60
CA TYR A 208 7.33 19.37 -9.42
C TYR A 208 6.30 18.33 -8.94
N ALA A 209 5.58 17.70 -9.87
CA ALA A 209 4.65 16.62 -9.53
C ALA A 209 5.33 15.40 -8.89
N ARG A 210 6.53 15.04 -9.35
CA ARG A 210 7.37 14.03 -8.69
C ARG A 210 7.65 14.40 -7.23
N TRP A 211 8.15 15.60 -6.99
CA TRP A 211 8.44 16.08 -5.64
C TRP A 211 7.17 16.15 -4.76
N LEU A 212 6.03 16.58 -5.34
CA LEU A 212 4.73 16.56 -4.66
C LEU A 212 4.27 15.13 -4.30
N VAL A 213 4.58 14.12 -5.11
CA VAL A 213 4.30 12.70 -4.80
C VAL A 213 5.19 12.20 -3.67
N ASP A 214 6.49 12.52 -3.73
CA ASP A 214 7.45 12.17 -2.68
C ASP A 214 7.07 12.83 -1.32
N GLU A 215 6.41 14.00 -1.36
CA GLU A 215 5.84 14.73 -0.21
C GLU A 215 4.37 14.42 0.11
N ALA A 216 3.79 13.40 -0.53
CA ALA A 216 2.42 12.90 -0.32
C ALA A 216 1.27 13.90 -0.62
N LEU A 217 1.57 14.95 -1.40
CA LEU A 217 0.68 16.02 -1.85
C LEU A 217 -0.07 15.64 -3.14
N TYR A 218 -0.78 14.50 -3.10
CA TYR A 218 -1.34 13.88 -4.31
C TYR A 218 -2.43 14.70 -5.01
N ASP A 219 -3.22 15.52 -4.29
CA ASP A 219 -4.19 16.43 -4.92
C ASP A 219 -3.50 17.46 -5.82
N GLU A 220 -2.40 18.05 -5.33
CA GLU A 220 -1.59 19.02 -6.06
C GLU A 220 -0.81 18.35 -7.20
N ALA A 221 -0.26 17.15 -6.97
CA ALA A 221 0.42 16.38 -8.00
C ALA A 221 -0.53 16.03 -9.16
N LEU A 222 -1.78 15.65 -8.88
CA LEU A 222 -2.79 15.40 -9.92
C LEU A 222 -3.03 16.64 -10.77
N GLU A 223 -3.13 17.82 -10.13
CA GLU A 223 -3.33 19.09 -10.81
C GLU A 223 -2.15 19.48 -11.71
N GLN A 224 -0.91 19.16 -11.30
CA GLN A 224 0.29 19.38 -12.10
C GLN A 224 0.44 18.38 -13.26
N LEU A 225 0.02 17.12 -13.08
CA LEU A 225 0.08 16.07 -14.12
C LEU A 225 -1.11 16.09 -15.09
N SER A 226 -2.19 16.79 -14.76
CA SER A 226 -3.43 16.82 -15.54
C SER A 226 -3.22 17.31 -16.97
N GLY A 227 -3.71 16.54 -17.95
CA GLY A 227 -3.63 16.86 -19.38
C GLY A 227 -2.27 16.65 -20.04
N LEU A 228 -1.21 16.29 -19.30
CA LEU A 228 0.08 15.90 -19.88
C LEU A 228 0.02 14.51 -20.51
N LYS A 229 0.56 14.37 -21.72
CA LYS A 229 0.74 13.11 -22.45
C LYS A 229 2.21 12.68 -22.47
N PRO A 230 2.52 11.40 -22.74
CA PRO A 230 3.90 10.93 -22.92
C PRO A 230 4.74 11.78 -23.88
N ASP A 231 4.17 12.19 -25.02
CA ASP A 231 4.89 12.96 -26.05
C ASP A 231 5.16 14.43 -25.65
N ASP A 232 4.54 14.92 -24.58
CA ASP A 232 4.68 16.31 -24.09
C ASP A 232 5.94 16.52 -23.22
N VAL A 233 6.65 15.44 -22.86
CA VAL A 233 7.72 15.42 -21.84
C VAL A 233 8.95 14.65 -22.29
N ALA A 234 10.10 14.90 -21.66
CA ALA A 234 11.34 14.14 -21.89
C ALA A 234 11.38 12.82 -21.12
N ALA A 235 10.49 12.63 -20.14
CA ALA A 235 10.42 11.44 -19.28
C ALA A 235 9.01 10.82 -19.28
N PRO A 236 8.60 10.16 -20.38
CA PRO A 236 7.26 9.61 -20.53
C PRO A 236 6.94 8.47 -19.57
N ALA A 237 7.92 7.61 -19.23
CA ALA A 237 7.67 6.50 -18.31
C ALA A 237 7.56 7.00 -16.87
N ALA A 238 8.35 8.02 -16.51
CA ALA A 238 8.18 8.74 -15.25
C ALA A 238 6.81 9.44 -15.17
N LEU A 239 6.36 10.11 -16.24
CA LEU A 239 5.03 10.74 -16.29
C LEU A 239 3.90 9.73 -16.01
N LEU A 240 3.87 8.63 -16.76
CA LEU A 240 2.84 7.60 -16.60
C LEU A 240 2.95 6.90 -15.24
N PHE A 241 4.15 6.72 -14.70
CA PHE A 241 4.36 6.19 -13.35
C PHE A 241 3.81 7.14 -12.27
N TYR A 242 4.16 8.43 -12.29
CA TYR A 242 3.66 9.38 -11.30
C TYR A 242 2.15 9.65 -11.44
N GLN A 243 1.59 9.65 -12.66
CA GLN A 243 0.14 9.63 -12.87
C GLN A 243 -0.52 8.40 -12.22
N SER A 244 0.10 7.23 -12.36
CA SER A 244 -0.38 5.98 -11.75
C SER A 244 -0.33 6.01 -10.22
N VAL A 245 0.75 6.51 -9.63
CA VAL A 245 0.90 6.63 -8.16
C VAL A 245 -0.13 7.60 -7.58
N VAL A 246 -0.35 8.74 -8.23
CA VAL A 246 -1.35 9.72 -7.81
C VAL A 246 -2.77 9.15 -7.93
N CYS A 247 -3.11 8.48 -9.03
CA CYS A 247 -4.43 7.89 -9.19
C CYS A 247 -4.68 6.74 -8.19
N HIS A 248 -3.66 5.93 -7.91
CA HIS A 248 -3.69 4.87 -6.89
C HIS A 248 -3.96 5.44 -5.49
N ALA A 249 -3.15 6.41 -5.05
CA ALA A 249 -3.26 7.00 -3.71
C ALA A 249 -4.52 7.87 -3.50
N LEU A 250 -5.18 8.28 -4.59
CA LEU A 250 -6.48 8.98 -4.57
C LEU A 250 -7.67 8.06 -4.88
N LEU A 251 -7.44 6.75 -5.04
CA LEU A 251 -8.45 5.70 -5.31
C LEU A 251 -9.22 5.89 -6.64
N ASN A 252 -8.62 6.61 -7.60
CA ASN A 252 -9.15 6.80 -8.94
C ASN A 252 -8.81 5.57 -9.82
N LYS A 253 -9.62 4.51 -9.65
CA LYS A 253 -9.43 3.20 -10.27
C LYS A 253 -9.22 3.27 -11.78
N ASP A 254 -10.14 3.90 -12.52
CA ASP A 254 -10.13 3.88 -13.98
C ASP A 254 -8.95 4.66 -14.57
N SER A 255 -8.64 5.84 -14.01
CA SER A 255 -7.50 6.64 -14.48
C SER A 255 -6.17 5.96 -14.14
N GLY A 256 -6.08 5.32 -12.96
CA GLY A 256 -4.89 4.57 -12.55
C GLY A 256 -4.67 3.32 -13.39
N LEU A 257 -5.71 2.51 -13.62
CA LEU A 257 -5.61 1.34 -14.51
C LEU A 257 -5.26 1.73 -15.95
N LYS A 258 -5.75 2.89 -16.43
CA LYS A 258 -5.36 3.44 -17.72
C LYS A 258 -3.86 3.81 -17.76
N SER A 259 -3.37 4.65 -16.85
CA SER A 259 -1.97 5.10 -16.88
C SER A 259 -0.99 3.95 -16.62
N ILE A 260 -1.37 2.97 -15.79
CA ILE A 260 -0.62 1.72 -15.60
C ILE A 260 -0.62 0.91 -16.90
N GLY A 261 -1.75 0.78 -17.59
CA GLY A 261 -1.84 0.09 -18.88
C GLY A 261 -0.94 0.71 -19.94
N GLU A 262 -0.95 2.04 -20.07
CA GLU A 262 -0.09 2.78 -20.99
C GLU A 262 1.41 2.63 -20.63
N LEU A 263 1.77 2.69 -19.33
CA LEU A 263 3.14 2.45 -18.87
C LEU A 263 3.62 1.03 -19.20
N LEU A 264 2.77 0.02 -19.01
CA LEU A 264 3.15 -1.39 -19.18
C LEU A 264 3.26 -1.82 -20.64
N GLN A 265 2.70 -1.08 -21.61
CA GLN A 265 3.02 -1.26 -23.03
C GLN A 265 4.48 -0.90 -23.33
N GLY A 266 5.01 0.15 -22.69
CA GLY A 266 6.42 0.58 -22.80
C GLY A 266 7.34 -0.04 -21.75
N ALA A 267 7.01 -1.21 -21.20
CA ALA A 267 7.72 -1.81 -20.08
C ALA A 267 9.21 -2.11 -20.34
N GLU A 268 9.60 -2.42 -21.58
CA GLU A 268 11.00 -2.72 -21.95
C GLU A 268 11.87 -1.45 -21.97
N SER A 269 11.29 -0.31 -22.35
CA SER A 269 11.92 1.01 -22.33
C SER A 269 11.77 1.77 -21.01
N SER A 270 11.11 1.16 -20.01
CA SER A 270 10.81 1.79 -18.72
C SER A 270 11.81 1.38 -17.63
N PRO A 271 12.14 2.27 -16.67
CA PRO A 271 12.89 1.88 -15.48
C PRO A 271 12.23 0.70 -14.74
N ARG A 272 12.97 -0.40 -14.53
CA ARG A 272 12.47 -1.65 -13.91
C ARG A 272 11.68 -1.43 -12.62
N ARG A 273 12.08 -0.45 -11.80
CA ARG A 273 11.40 -0.06 -10.55
C ARG A 273 9.94 0.39 -10.79
N TYR A 274 9.70 1.19 -11.83
CA TYR A 274 8.36 1.67 -12.20
C TYR A 274 7.50 0.49 -12.71
N VAL A 275 8.05 -0.38 -13.55
CA VAL A 275 7.35 -1.56 -14.07
C VAL A 275 6.91 -2.53 -12.97
N VAL A 276 7.78 -2.79 -11.97
CA VAL A 276 7.45 -3.68 -10.85
C VAL A 276 6.35 -3.09 -9.97
N LEU A 277 6.46 -1.81 -9.59
CA LEU A 277 5.44 -1.13 -8.78
C LEU A 277 4.11 -0.99 -9.53
N ALA A 278 4.14 -0.62 -10.81
CA ALA A 278 2.94 -0.50 -11.63
C ALA A 278 2.16 -1.82 -11.76
N ARG A 279 2.84 -2.97 -11.86
CA ARG A 279 2.17 -4.29 -11.84
C ARG A 279 1.51 -4.60 -10.50
N LEU A 280 2.17 -4.28 -9.39
CA LEU A 280 1.58 -4.43 -8.05
C LEU A 280 0.33 -3.56 -7.88
N MET A 281 0.43 -2.29 -8.29
CA MET A 281 -0.69 -1.34 -8.30
C MET A 281 -1.81 -1.76 -9.28
N GLN A 282 -1.49 -2.52 -10.34
CA GLN A 282 -2.49 -3.01 -11.30
C GLN A 282 -3.42 -4.04 -10.67
N GLU A 283 -2.87 -5.06 -10.01
CA GLU A 283 -3.68 -6.09 -9.35
C GLU A 283 -4.45 -5.53 -8.15
N ASP A 284 -3.84 -4.59 -7.42
CA ASP A 284 -4.47 -3.89 -6.32
C ASP A 284 -5.68 -3.03 -6.78
N LEU A 285 -5.53 -2.21 -7.83
CA LEU A 285 -6.65 -1.43 -8.38
C LEU A 285 -7.71 -2.30 -9.07
N LYS A 286 -7.34 -3.43 -9.68
CA LYS A 286 -8.32 -4.41 -10.18
C LYS A 286 -9.19 -4.92 -9.03
N GLY A 287 -8.58 -5.27 -7.89
CA GLY A 287 -9.25 -5.77 -6.69
C GLY A 287 -10.11 -4.76 -5.95
N LEU A 288 -9.79 -3.46 -6.04
CA LEU A 288 -10.52 -2.39 -5.35
C LEU A 288 -12.03 -2.39 -5.66
N GLN A 289 -12.87 -2.40 -4.62
CA GLN A 289 -14.34 -2.44 -4.71
C GLN A 289 -14.98 -1.43 -3.75
N ASP A 290 -15.96 -0.68 -4.24
CA ASP A 290 -16.66 0.34 -3.46
C ASP A 290 -17.41 -0.24 -2.24
N ASP A 291 -17.58 0.59 -1.20
CA ASP A 291 -18.17 0.22 0.10
C ASP A 291 -17.64 -1.07 0.77
N THR A 292 -16.45 -1.57 0.40
CA THR A 292 -15.76 -2.66 1.12
C THR A 292 -14.92 -2.12 2.29
N LEU A 293 -14.61 -2.98 3.27
CA LEU A 293 -13.76 -2.61 4.42
C LEU A 293 -12.35 -2.15 4.00
N ASP A 294 -11.77 -2.75 2.96
CA ASP A 294 -10.48 -2.34 2.39
C ASP A 294 -10.55 -0.94 1.77
N HIS A 295 -11.56 -0.68 0.93
CA HIS A 295 -11.81 0.64 0.38
C HIS A 295 -12.05 1.70 1.47
N ILE A 296 -12.80 1.36 2.52
CA ILE A 296 -13.05 2.24 3.66
C ILE A 296 -11.74 2.54 4.42
N ALA A 297 -10.91 1.54 4.71
CA ALA A 297 -9.63 1.73 5.37
C ALA A 297 -8.72 2.68 4.58
N ARG A 298 -8.59 2.48 3.26
CA ARG A 298 -7.81 3.36 2.38
C ARG A 298 -8.35 4.80 2.36
N ARG A 299 -9.67 4.99 2.43
CA ARG A 299 -10.30 6.32 2.56
C ARG A 299 -10.02 6.97 3.92
N MET A 300 -9.93 6.18 5.00
CA MET A 300 -9.51 6.67 6.31
C MET A 300 -8.04 7.10 6.32
N ASP A 301 -7.16 6.37 5.61
CA ASP A 301 -5.76 6.78 5.44
C ASP A 301 -5.61 8.04 4.55
N ASP A 302 -6.43 8.21 3.51
CA ASP A 302 -6.49 9.47 2.76
C ASP A 302 -6.96 10.66 3.62
N VAL A 303 -7.93 10.45 4.51
CA VAL A 303 -8.35 11.44 5.51
C VAL A 303 -7.20 11.75 6.49
N ARG A 304 -6.50 10.72 6.99
CA ARG A 304 -5.36 10.88 7.90
C ARG A 304 -4.25 11.73 7.26
N ARG A 305 -3.80 11.36 6.06
CA ARG A 305 -2.80 12.10 5.28
C ARG A 305 -3.19 13.57 5.09
N ARG A 306 -4.47 13.86 4.83
CA ARG A 306 -4.98 15.23 4.70
C ARG A 306 -4.90 16.00 6.01
N LEU A 307 -5.21 15.38 7.15
CA LEU A 307 -5.10 15.98 8.48
C LEU A 307 -3.65 16.23 8.88
N ASP A 308 -2.73 15.30 8.58
CA ASP A 308 -1.29 15.46 8.78
C ASP A 308 -0.70 16.63 7.95
N LEU A 309 -1.29 16.90 6.78
CA LEU A 309 -1.03 18.08 5.94
C LEU A 309 -1.77 19.36 6.42
N GLY A 310 -2.38 19.36 7.61
CA GLY A 310 -3.10 20.49 8.20
C GLY A 310 -4.48 20.79 7.59
N ARG A 311 -5.02 19.90 6.75
CA ARG A 311 -6.25 20.15 5.97
C ARG A 311 -7.49 19.67 6.70
N ALA A 312 -8.05 20.51 7.56
CA ALA A 312 -9.33 20.26 8.26
C ALA A 312 -10.58 20.87 7.56
N GLY A 313 -10.44 21.27 6.29
CA GLY A 313 -11.50 21.97 5.52
C GLY A 313 -12.66 21.08 5.06
N LYS A 314 -13.69 21.69 4.46
CA LYS A 314 -14.94 21.00 4.06
C LYS A 314 -14.70 19.69 3.28
N LYS A 315 -13.83 19.69 2.26
CA LYS A 315 -13.45 18.51 1.45
C LYS A 315 -13.00 17.28 2.25
N VAL A 316 -12.55 17.46 3.50
CA VAL A 316 -12.14 16.36 4.39
C VAL A 316 -13.31 15.85 5.24
N ARG A 317 -14.18 16.75 5.71
CA ARG A 317 -15.45 16.37 6.37
C ARG A 317 -16.37 15.64 5.39
N ASP A 318 -16.55 16.15 4.18
CA ASP A 318 -17.32 15.49 3.12
C ASP A 318 -16.82 14.04 2.84
N ARG A 319 -15.51 13.78 3.04
CA ARG A 319 -14.91 12.43 2.92
C ARG A 319 -15.16 11.56 4.15
N GLN A 320 -15.14 12.14 5.35
CA GLN A 320 -15.46 11.48 6.62
C GLN A 320 -16.95 11.09 6.70
N ASP A 321 -17.85 12.00 6.34
CA ASP A 321 -19.30 11.77 6.32
C ASP A 321 -19.64 10.60 5.37
N GLY A 322 -19.05 10.61 4.17
CA GLY A 322 -19.20 9.49 3.23
C GLY A 322 -18.47 8.21 3.64
N ILE A 323 -17.58 8.21 4.65
CA ILE A 323 -17.00 6.98 5.22
C ILE A 323 -18.00 6.38 6.21
N ILE A 324 -18.63 7.22 7.03
CA ILE A 324 -19.72 6.81 7.94
C ILE A 324 -20.87 6.20 7.12
N GLU A 325 -21.27 6.83 6.01
CA GLU A 325 -22.30 6.29 5.12
C GLU A 325 -21.95 4.90 4.55
N SER A 326 -20.69 4.67 4.15
CA SER A 326 -20.21 3.35 3.70
C SER A 326 -20.21 2.30 4.82
N LEU A 327 -19.87 2.70 6.05
CA LEU A 327 -19.91 1.82 7.23
C LEU A 327 -21.35 1.46 7.62
N ASP A 328 -22.27 2.43 7.63
CA ASP A 328 -23.70 2.20 7.88
C ASP A 328 -24.32 1.24 6.87
N LYS A 329 -23.93 1.32 5.59
CA LYS A 329 -24.34 0.36 4.55
C LYS A 329 -23.81 -1.04 4.82
N LEU A 330 -22.58 -1.19 5.32
CA LEU A 330 -22.02 -2.49 5.68
C LEU A 330 -22.71 -3.07 6.92
N ILE A 331 -22.98 -2.26 7.94
CA ILE A 331 -23.70 -2.68 9.15
C ILE A 331 -25.08 -3.22 8.76
N LYS A 332 -25.87 -2.46 7.98
CA LYS A 332 -27.20 -2.89 7.52
C LYS A 332 -27.15 -4.21 6.72
N LYS A 333 -26.21 -4.35 5.78
CA LYS A 333 -26.01 -5.61 5.03
C LYS A 333 -25.70 -6.80 5.94
N LEU A 334 -24.93 -6.60 7.01
CA LEU A 334 -24.60 -7.65 7.97
C LEU A 334 -25.76 -7.97 8.92
N GLU A 335 -26.53 -6.98 9.35
CA GLU A 335 -27.77 -7.15 10.12
C GLU A 335 -28.83 -7.92 9.32
N GLU A 336 -29.02 -7.60 8.04
CA GLU A 336 -29.91 -8.33 7.13
C GLU A 336 -29.48 -9.79 6.97
N GLN A 337 -28.18 -10.05 6.74
CA GLN A 337 -27.64 -11.41 6.68
C GLN A 337 -27.83 -12.19 7.98
N GLN A 338 -27.62 -11.54 9.14
CA GLN A 338 -27.83 -12.15 10.45
C GLN A 338 -29.31 -12.47 10.70
N GLN A 339 -30.23 -11.59 10.31
CA GLN A 339 -31.68 -11.84 10.40
C GLN A 339 -32.10 -13.01 9.50
N GLN A 340 -31.58 -13.10 8.28
CA GLN A 340 -31.85 -14.22 7.36
C GLN A 340 -31.33 -15.56 7.92
N GLN A 341 -30.12 -15.59 8.49
CA GLN A 341 -29.60 -16.78 9.18
C GLN A 341 -30.42 -17.13 10.43
N ALA A 342 -30.84 -16.15 11.23
CA ALA A 342 -31.66 -16.39 12.42
C ALA A 342 -33.04 -16.99 12.06
N ASN A 343 -33.62 -16.59 10.92
CA ASN A 343 -34.90 -17.12 10.45
C ASN A 343 -34.81 -18.57 9.93
N MET A 344 -33.65 -18.97 9.39
CA MET A 344 -33.36 -20.37 9.03
C MET A 344 -33.12 -21.28 10.25
N LEU A 345 -32.95 -20.72 11.46
CA LEU A 345 -32.66 -21.46 12.70
C LEU A 345 -33.77 -21.28 13.77
N GLN A 346 -35.03 -21.11 13.34
CA GLN A 346 -36.22 -21.26 14.17
C GLN A 346 -36.82 -22.67 14.00
N PRO A 347 -36.43 -23.68 14.81
CA PRO A 347 -37.04 -24.99 14.76
C PRO A 347 -38.48 -24.93 15.31
N GLY A 348 -39.48 -25.01 14.43
CA GLY A 348 -40.90 -25.03 14.80
C GLY A 348 -41.35 -26.27 15.58
N SER A 349 -40.48 -27.28 15.71
CA SER A 349 -40.68 -28.50 16.49
C SER A 349 -39.38 -28.86 17.23
N PRO A 350 -39.44 -29.49 18.42
CA PRO A 350 -38.26 -30.07 19.06
C PRO A 350 -37.55 -31.08 18.14
N MET A 351 -36.22 -31.16 18.22
CA MET A 351 -35.47 -32.20 17.49
C MET A 351 -35.76 -33.58 18.08
N PRO A 352 -35.99 -34.63 17.26
CA PRO A 352 -36.20 -36.00 17.77
C PRO A 352 -34.99 -36.59 18.51
N ASP A 353 -33.78 -36.22 18.10
CA ASP A 353 -32.52 -36.68 18.69
C ASP A 353 -31.76 -35.52 19.37
N SER A 354 -31.11 -35.83 20.50
CA SER A 354 -30.12 -34.94 21.15
C SER A 354 -28.80 -34.87 20.38
N LYS A 355 -28.83 -34.28 19.19
CA LYS A 355 -27.64 -33.94 18.38
C LYS A 355 -27.22 -32.50 18.65
N ILE A 356 -25.93 -32.18 18.51
CA ILE A 356 -25.43 -30.80 18.65
C ILE A 356 -26.00 -29.97 17.50
N ALA A 357 -26.97 -29.10 17.81
CA ALA A 357 -27.47 -28.12 16.86
C ALA A 357 -26.35 -27.13 16.53
N GLY A 358 -25.97 -27.04 15.25
CA GLY A 358 -24.90 -26.16 14.76
C GLY A 358 -25.30 -24.67 14.70
N GLY A 359 -25.95 -24.16 15.75
CA GLY A 359 -26.57 -22.84 15.77
C GLY A 359 -26.32 -22.08 17.06
N LYS A 360 -26.02 -20.79 16.94
CA LYS A 360 -26.09 -19.87 18.08
C LYS A 360 -27.56 -19.52 18.32
N GLY A 361 -28.14 -20.06 19.39
CA GLY A 361 -29.45 -19.63 19.88
C GLY A 361 -29.47 -18.13 20.22
N PRO A 362 -30.64 -17.47 20.27
CA PRO A 362 -30.78 -16.01 20.22
C PRO A 362 -30.31 -15.23 21.46
N GLY A 363 -29.49 -15.83 22.35
CA GLY A 363 -28.91 -15.17 23.54
C GLY A 363 -29.90 -14.78 24.64
N LYS A 364 -31.20 -14.96 24.42
CA LYS A 364 -32.28 -14.66 25.36
C LYS A 364 -32.29 -15.68 26.49
N VAL A 365 -31.54 -15.40 27.55
CA VAL A 365 -31.64 -16.11 28.83
C VAL A 365 -32.81 -15.50 29.59
N ASP A 366 -33.84 -16.32 29.88
CA ASP A 366 -34.94 -15.89 30.74
C ASP A 366 -34.39 -15.56 32.13
N ARG A 367 -34.51 -14.29 32.53
CA ARG A 367 -34.12 -13.82 33.87
C ARG A 367 -35.12 -14.38 34.89
N LYS A 368 -34.84 -15.59 35.39
CA LYS A 368 -35.59 -16.19 36.49
C LYS A 368 -35.69 -15.19 37.63
N ASN A 369 -36.92 -14.80 37.98
CA ASN A 369 -37.13 -13.79 39.01
C ASN A 369 -36.71 -14.36 40.37
N ILE A 370 -35.67 -13.75 40.95
CA ILE A 370 -34.99 -14.18 42.19
C ILE A 370 -35.36 -13.31 43.40
N GLY A 371 -36.36 -12.43 43.24
CA GLY A 371 -36.76 -11.47 44.27
C GLY A 371 -35.83 -10.26 44.33
N SER A 372 -36.22 -9.28 45.16
CA SER A 372 -35.46 -8.05 45.44
C SER A 372 -34.71 -8.09 46.78
N ASP A 373 -34.90 -9.14 47.57
CA ASP A 373 -34.32 -9.25 48.92
C ASP A 373 -32.84 -9.58 48.83
N SER A 374 -32.01 -8.87 49.60
CA SER A 374 -30.57 -9.09 49.76
C SER A 374 -30.26 -10.34 50.62
N GLY A 375 -30.87 -11.47 50.27
CA GLY A 375 -30.93 -12.69 51.05
C GLY A 375 -30.34 -13.94 50.37
N TRP A 376 -29.46 -13.78 49.37
CA TRP A 376 -28.74 -14.86 48.69
C TRP A 376 -27.75 -15.57 49.65
N GLY A 377 -28.29 -16.38 50.55
CA GLY A 377 -27.56 -17.13 51.58
C GLY A 377 -28.41 -17.43 52.84
N ASN A 378 -29.38 -16.56 53.15
CA ASN A 378 -30.18 -16.68 54.37
C ASN A 378 -31.39 -17.60 54.16
N LEU A 379 -31.20 -18.92 54.26
CA LEU A 379 -32.31 -19.88 54.31
C LEU A 379 -33.20 -19.60 55.54
N PRO A 380 -34.55 -19.69 55.41
CA PRO A 380 -35.47 -19.62 56.55
C PRO A 380 -35.10 -20.63 57.64
N PRO A 381 -35.21 -20.29 58.95
CA PRO A 381 -34.60 -21.07 60.04
C PRO A 381 -34.86 -22.58 59.98
N LYS A 382 -36.12 -22.99 59.79
CA LYS A 382 -36.50 -24.41 59.67
C LYS A 382 -35.77 -25.16 58.55
N LYS A 383 -35.53 -24.52 57.40
CA LYS A 383 -34.77 -25.12 56.28
C LYS A 383 -33.26 -25.09 56.51
N ARG A 384 -32.76 -24.15 57.32
CA ARG A 384 -31.37 -24.09 57.76
C ARG A 384 -31.04 -25.27 58.67
N GLU A 385 -31.91 -25.57 59.63
CA GLU A 385 -31.79 -26.74 60.51
C GLU A 385 -31.89 -28.05 59.71
N GLU A 386 -32.84 -28.16 58.79
CA GLU A 386 -32.98 -29.32 57.89
C GLU A 386 -31.73 -29.53 57.02
N ALA A 387 -31.16 -28.46 56.44
CA ALA A 387 -29.92 -28.52 55.70
C ALA A 387 -28.72 -28.91 56.58
N MET A 388 -28.61 -28.41 57.80
CA MET A 388 -27.56 -28.79 58.75
C MET A 388 -27.68 -30.26 59.19
N GLN A 389 -28.90 -30.80 59.31
CA GLN A 389 -29.13 -32.23 59.57
C GLN A 389 -28.76 -33.12 58.36
N GLN A 390 -29.00 -32.66 57.14
CA GLN A 390 -28.57 -33.35 55.91
C GLN A 390 -27.03 -33.31 55.77
N ILE A 391 -26.41 -32.14 55.94
CA ILE A 391 -24.94 -32.00 55.99
C ILE A 391 -24.35 -32.92 57.08
N GLY A 392 -25.00 -32.99 58.25
CA GLY A 392 -24.62 -33.89 59.34
C GLY A 392 -24.71 -35.39 59.03
N ARG A 393 -25.52 -35.81 58.05
CA ARG A 393 -25.61 -37.21 57.58
C ARG A 393 -24.62 -37.50 56.45
N ASP A 394 -24.52 -36.61 55.48
CA ASP A 394 -23.90 -36.91 54.19
C ASP A 394 -22.41 -36.52 54.13
N PHE A 395 -21.93 -35.65 55.05
CA PHE A 395 -20.53 -35.23 55.10
C PHE A 395 -19.76 -35.89 56.26
N PRO A 396 -18.53 -36.41 56.02
CA PRO A 396 -17.66 -36.92 57.07
C PRO A 396 -17.36 -35.88 58.17
N SER A 397 -17.17 -36.36 59.40
CA SER A 397 -17.07 -35.52 60.61
C SER A 397 -16.04 -34.40 60.53
N HIS A 398 -14.88 -34.64 59.90
CA HIS A 398 -13.79 -33.68 59.77
C HIS A 398 -14.11 -32.42 58.95
N TYR A 399 -15.22 -32.39 58.21
CA TYR A 399 -15.69 -31.16 57.55
C TYR A 399 -16.52 -30.26 58.48
N ARG A 400 -17.09 -30.80 59.57
CA ARG A 400 -17.96 -30.03 60.49
C ARG A 400 -17.20 -28.90 61.17
N ASP A 401 -16.03 -29.18 61.71
CA ASP A 401 -15.20 -28.20 62.43
C ASP A 401 -14.81 -27.01 61.54
N VAL A 402 -14.54 -27.27 60.26
CA VAL A 402 -14.20 -26.24 59.25
C VAL A 402 -15.43 -25.40 58.89
N ILE A 403 -16.59 -26.03 58.72
CA ILE A 403 -17.86 -25.36 58.43
C ILE A 403 -18.32 -24.50 59.62
N GLU A 404 -18.19 -25.00 60.85
CA GLU A 404 -18.48 -24.21 62.06
C GLU A 404 -17.52 -23.02 62.22
N GLN A 405 -16.22 -23.19 61.96
CA GLN A 405 -15.27 -22.07 61.99
C GLN A 405 -15.60 -21.01 60.94
N TYR A 406 -16.03 -21.41 59.74
CA TYR A 406 -16.47 -20.49 58.70
C TYR A 406 -17.73 -19.70 59.12
N PHE A 407 -18.75 -20.37 59.65
CA PHE A 407 -19.96 -19.68 60.13
C PHE A 407 -19.72 -18.81 61.37
N ARG A 408 -18.83 -19.19 62.29
CA ARG A 408 -18.43 -18.31 63.41
C ARG A 408 -17.70 -17.06 62.93
N ARG A 409 -16.90 -17.18 61.88
CA ARG A 409 -16.20 -16.03 61.27
C ARG A 409 -17.19 -15.05 60.64
N LEU A 410 -18.10 -15.56 59.80
CA LEU A 410 -19.18 -14.76 59.20
C LEU A 410 -20.05 -14.08 60.27
N ALA A 411 -20.45 -14.79 61.33
CA ALA A 411 -21.25 -14.21 62.40
C ALA A 411 -20.51 -13.16 63.25
N ALA A 412 -19.18 -13.13 63.21
CA ALA A 412 -18.37 -12.06 63.81
C ALA A 412 -18.21 -10.88 62.84
N GLU A 413 -17.96 -11.15 61.55
CA GLU A 413 -17.89 -10.16 60.46
C GLU A 413 -19.26 -9.48 60.19
N GLU A 414 -20.38 -10.07 60.63
CA GLU A 414 -21.73 -9.49 60.63
C GLU A 414 -22.08 -8.78 61.96
N SER A 415 -21.10 -8.58 62.86
CA SER A 415 -21.27 -7.96 64.20
C SER A 415 -20.37 -6.75 64.49
N GLU A 416 -19.57 -6.31 63.50
CA GLU A 416 -18.88 -5.00 63.45
C GLU A 416 -19.63 -4.02 62.54
#